data_AF-A0AAW2I801-F1
#
_entry.id   AF-A0AAW2I801-F1
#
_cell.length_a   1.000
_cell.length_b   1.000
_cell.length_c   1.000
_cell.angle_alpha   90.00
_cell.angle_beta   90.00
_cell.angle_gamma   90.00
#
_symmetry.space_group_name_H-M   'P 1'
#
loop_
_entity.id
_entity.type
_entity.pdbx_description
1 polymer ?
#
loop_
_entity_poly.entity_id
_entity_poly.type
_entity_poly.pdbx_seq_one_letter_code
_entity_poly.pdbx_strand_id
1 'polypeptide(L)'
;MKWQIAPDLNLEIVKDTKCLLLGAGTLGCSVARNLLSWGVQHITLVDYGNVSYSNPVRQSLFKFRDIGKSKAETAAAALREINPNVHSRGIKLRIPMPGHPVGPFKEEIKKAIEMLEGLIEDHSAIFLLLDSRESRWLPTMIAAAKEKLVLNAALGFDSFLVMRHGVRSEKFPENKDSKILTGSRLGCYFCNDVTAPGDSSKSRTLDQQCTVTRPGMSSIAGGLAVELLVSILQHPLQGLAPAESDPDAIAKSLLGILPHSIRGFMSHYQVVLPATEAFQCCVACSSKVTNEYKNQGLNFILKAIDSKEYLEELCDLQKLLEEPVMSEVVEYSDSGSEG
;
A
#
# COMPACT_ATOMS: atom_id res chain seq x y z
N MET A 1 -3.67 21.06 -18.68
CA MET A 1 -4.72 20.30 -17.96
C MET A 1 -5.79 21.22 -17.38
N LYS A 2 -5.51 21.98 -16.33
CA LYS A 2 -6.51 22.83 -15.65
C LYS A 2 -7.31 23.74 -16.59
N TRP A 3 -6.64 24.63 -17.31
CA TRP A 3 -7.32 25.65 -18.13
C TRP A 3 -8.04 25.12 -19.39
N GLN A 4 -7.66 23.94 -19.88
CA GLN A 4 -8.17 23.43 -21.15
C GLN A 4 -9.22 22.31 -20.97
N ILE A 5 -9.10 21.51 -19.90
CA ILE A 5 -9.88 20.27 -19.75
C ILE A 5 -10.63 20.25 -18.41
N ALA A 6 -9.98 20.60 -17.30
CA ALA A 6 -10.57 20.48 -15.95
C ALA A 6 -10.32 21.76 -15.12
N PRO A 7 -11.14 22.82 -15.29
CA PRO A 7 -10.94 24.11 -14.63
C PRO A 7 -10.88 24.05 -13.11
N ASP A 8 -11.61 23.11 -12.50
CA ASP A 8 -11.68 22.94 -11.05
C ASP A 8 -10.52 22.13 -10.46
N LEU A 9 -9.58 21.68 -11.31
CA LEU A 9 -8.43 20.89 -10.87
C LEU A 9 -7.57 21.71 -9.90
N ASN A 10 -7.40 21.19 -8.69
CA ASN A 10 -6.55 21.75 -7.67
C ASN A 10 -5.13 21.17 -7.82
N LEU A 11 -4.25 21.92 -8.48
CA LEU A 11 -2.85 21.53 -8.66
C LEU A 11 -1.97 21.88 -7.45
N GLU A 12 -2.36 22.88 -6.65
CA GLU A 12 -1.59 23.27 -5.47
C GLU A 12 -1.62 22.17 -4.40
N ILE A 13 -2.78 21.54 -4.16
CA ILE A 13 -2.85 20.40 -3.22
C ILE A 13 -1.95 19.24 -3.66
N VAL A 14 -1.86 18.97 -4.96
CA VAL A 14 -0.99 17.92 -5.50
C VAL A 14 0.49 18.29 -5.28
N LYS A 15 0.85 19.52 -5.61
CA LYS A 15 2.20 20.07 -5.45
C LYS A 15 2.70 20.04 -4.01
N ASP A 16 1.85 20.44 -3.07
CA ASP A 16 2.16 20.58 -1.65
C ASP A 16 2.11 19.25 -0.87
N THR A 17 1.52 18.20 -1.47
CA THR A 17 1.44 16.87 -0.84
C THR A 17 2.84 16.30 -0.61
N LYS A 18 3.15 15.98 0.65
CA LYS A 18 4.39 15.29 1.02
C LYS A 18 4.23 13.79 0.84
N CYS A 19 4.95 13.21 -0.11
CA CYS A 19 4.90 11.79 -0.42
C CYS A 19 6.09 11.03 0.18
N LEU A 20 5.80 10.03 1.01
CA LEU A 20 6.78 9.05 1.50
C LEU A 20 6.70 7.78 0.66
N LEU A 21 7.80 7.39 0.02
CA LEU A 21 7.90 6.19 -0.81
C LEU A 21 8.73 5.15 -0.06
N LEU A 22 8.06 4.14 0.50
CA LEU A 22 8.70 3.01 1.15
C LEU A 22 9.05 1.96 0.11
N GLY A 23 10.29 1.99 -0.36
CA GLY A 23 10.84 1.20 -1.46
C GLY A 23 11.30 2.09 -2.61
N ALA A 24 12.58 1.99 -2.98
CA ALA A 24 13.19 2.65 -4.14
C ALA A 24 13.50 1.64 -5.27
N GLY A 25 12.74 0.56 -5.33
CA GLY A 25 12.82 -0.45 -6.37
C GLY A 25 12.14 -0.02 -7.68
N THR A 26 11.65 -1.00 -8.43
CA THR A 26 11.00 -0.79 -9.72
C THR A 26 9.69 0.02 -9.59
N LEU A 27 8.85 -0.30 -8.60
CA LEU A 27 7.66 0.50 -8.26
C LEU A 27 8.05 1.90 -7.77
N GLY A 28 9.00 1.99 -6.83
CA GLY A 28 9.51 3.26 -6.30
C GLY A 28 9.94 4.25 -7.38
N CYS A 29 10.74 3.80 -8.34
CA CYS A 29 11.18 4.62 -9.47
C CYS A 29 10.02 5.07 -10.36
N SER A 30 9.06 4.18 -10.64
CA SER A 30 7.89 4.47 -11.47
C SER A 30 6.98 5.50 -10.79
N VAL A 31 6.61 5.26 -9.53
CA VAL A 31 5.79 6.18 -8.73
C VAL A 31 6.46 7.54 -8.60
N ALA A 32 7.74 7.59 -8.25
CA ALA A 32 8.47 8.85 -8.08
C ALA A 32 8.48 9.71 -9.36
N ARG A 33 8.69 9.09 -10.54
CA ARG A 33 8.63 9.81 -11.82
C ARG A 33 7.22 10.33 -12.12
N ASN A 34 6.18 9.53 -11.88
CA ASN A 34 4.80 9.96 -12.12
C ASN A 34 4.36 11.07 -11.14
N LEU A 35 4.76 11.01 -9.88
CA LEU A 35 4.54 12.10 -8.91
C LEU A 35 5.21 13.40 -9.38
N LEU A 36 6.45 13.30 -9.87
CA LEU A 36 7.18 14.45 -10.41
C LEU A 36 6.47 15.06 -11.63
N SER A 37 5.94 14.23 -12.53
CA SER A 37 5.15 14.67 -13.70
C SER A 37 3.85 15.39 -13.31
N TRP A 38 3.25 15.02 -12.17
CA TRP A 38 2.09 15.71 -11.60
C TRP A 38 2.42 16.99 -10.83
N GLY A 39 3.72 17.30 -10.67
CA GLY A 39 4.19 18.51 -10.01
C GLY A 39 4.38 18.39 -8.50
N VAL A 40 4.34 17.18 -7.93
CA VAL A 40 4.65 16.94 -6.50
C VAL A 40 6.06 17.41 -6.19
N GLN A 41 6.22 18.28 -5.19
CA GLN A 41 7.52 18.85 -4.84
C GLN A 41 8.23 18.13 -3.70
N HIS A 42 7.52 17.41 -2.84
CA HIS A 42 8.09 16.81 -1.63
C HIS A 42 8.07 15.28 -1.71
N ILE A 43 9.22 14.66 -2.01
CA ILE A 43 9.34 13.21 -2.20
C ILE A 43 10.48 12.65 -1.34
N THR A 44 10.14 11.87 -0.31
CA THR A 44 11.12 11.14 0.48
C THR A 44 11.11 9.67 0.11
N LEU A 45 12.26 9.12 -0.29
CA LEU A 45 12.43 7.70 -0.59
C LEU A 45 13.14 6.98 0.55
N VAL A 46 12.64 5.80 0.90
CA VAL A 46 13.21 4.93 1.93
C VAL A 46 13.56 3.58 1.31
N ASP A 47 14.81 3.17 1.38
CA ASP A 47 15.28 1.86 0.91
C ASP A 47 16.60 1.51 1.59
N TYR A 48 16.74 0.28 2.07
CA TYR A 48 17.97 -0.17 2.73
C TYR A 48 19.05 -0.65 1.74
N GLY A 49 18.63 -1.04 0.53
CA GLY A 49 19.46 -1.70 -0.45
C GLY A 49 20.40 -0.77 -1.21
N ASN A 50 21.39 -1.38 -1.85
CA ASN A 50 22.26 -0.72 -2.82
C ASN A 50 21.84 -1.11 -4.24
N VAL A 51 22.18 -0.27 -5.23
CA VAL A 51 21.94 -0.54 -6.65
C VAL A 51 22.78 -1.74 -7.09
N SER A 52 22.16 -2.75 -7.69
CA SER A 52 22.82 -3.93 -8.26
C SER A 52 22.87 -3.88 -9.78
N TYR A 53 23.71 -4.72 -10.41
CA TYR A 53 23.92 -4.77 -11.86
C TYR A 53 22.62 -4.90 -12.67
N SER A 54 21.63 -5.65 -12.17
CA SER A 54 20.38 -5.87 -12.89
C SER A 54 19.36 -4.75 -12.68
N ASN A 55 19.59 -3.80 -11.76
CA ASN A 55 18.64 -2.75 -11.41
C ASN A 55 18.42 -1.71 -12.52
N PRO A 56 19.45 -1.11 -13.15
CA PRO A 56 19.27 0.02 -14.07
C PRO A 56 18.28 -0.23 -15.22
N VAL A 57 18.19 -1.47 -15.73
CA VAL A 57 17.28 -1.82 -16.83
C VAL A 57 15.80 -1.86 -16.43
N ARG A 58 15.48 -1.92 -15.12
CA ARG A 58 14.10 -1.99 -14.60
C ARG A 58 13.77 -0.92 -13.56
N GLN A 59 14.76 -0.16 -13.10
CA GLN A 59 14.64 0.88 -12.06
C GLN A 59 15.13 2.19 -12.67
N SER A 60 14.19 2.95 -13.24
CA SER A 60 14.44 4.07 -14.16
C SER A 60 15.12 5.31 -13.56
N LEU A 61 15.49 5.28 -12.28
CA LEU A 61 16.26 6.32 -11.60
C LEU A 61 17.74 5.96 -11.42
N PHE A 62 18.18 4.76 -11.85
CA PHE A 62 19.55 4.31 -11.70
C PHE A 62 20.24 4.15 -13.06
N LYS A 63 21.52 4.53 -13.12
CA LYS A 63 22.40 4.30 -14.28
C LYS A 63 23.42 3.21 -13.92
N PHE A 64 24.12 2.66 -14.91
CA PHE A 64 25.18 1.66 -14.69
C PHE A 64 26.27 2.16 -13.72
N ARG A 65 26.62 3.45 -13.80
CA ARG A 65 27.59 4.10 -12.90
C ARG A 65 27.18 4.17 -11.43
N ASP A 66 25.94 3.82 -11.11
CA ASP A 66 25.39 3.93 -9.75
C ASP A 66 25.42 2.60 -8.98
N ILE A 67 25.89 1.52 -9.62
CA ILE A 67 26.07 0.21 -8.97
C ILE A 67 26.89 0.35 -7.69
N GLY A 68 26.42 -0.26 -6.61
CA GLY A 68 27.02 -0.21 -5.28
C GLY A 68 26.58 0.96 -4.41
N LYS A 69 25.97 2.01 -4.98
CA LYS A 69 25.46 3.17 -4.23
C LYS A 69 24.12 2.87 -3.55
N SER A 70 23.80 3.62 -2.50
CA SER A 70 22.50 3.56 -1.81
C SER A 70 21.35 3.86 -2.79
N LYS A 71 20.34 2.98 -2.86
CA LYS A 71 19.18 3.17 -3.76
C LYS A 71 18.39 4.42 -3.40
N ALA A 72 18.09 4.62 -2.11
CA ALA A 72 17.27 5.74 -1.67
C ALA A 72 17.92 7.10 -2.02
N GLU A 73 19.20 7.25 -1.69
CA GLU A 73 19.95 8.49 -1.95
C GLU A 73 20.17 8.74 -3.44
N THR A 74 20.50 7.69 -4.20
CA THR A 74 20.69 7.78 -5.66
C THR A 74 19.38 8.16 -6.35
N ALA A 75 18.26 7.56 -5.94
CA ALA A 75 16.95 7.87 -6.52
C ALA A 75 16.56 9.33 -6.24
N ALA A 76 16.76 9.79 -5.01
CA ALA A 76 16.51 11.19 -4.65
C ALA A 76 17.40 12.16 -5.44
N ALA A 77 18.67 11.82 -5.64
CA ALA A 77 19.58 12.61 -6.48
C ALA A 77 19.14 12.65 -7.95
N ALA A 78 18.70 11.52 -8.50
CA ALA A 78 18.18 11.45 -9.85
C ALA A 78 16.91 12.30 -10.05
N LEU A 79 16.02 12.38 -9.05
CA LEU A 79 14.87 13.29 -9.11
C LEU A 79 15.30 14.76 -9.16
N ARG A 80 16.31 15.16 -8.37
CA ARG A 80 16.87 16.52 -8.41
C ARG A 80 17.61 16.82 -9.73
N GLU A 81 18.21 15.81 -10.37
CA GLU A 81 18.79 15.95 -11.73
C GLU A 81 17.69 16.22 -12.77
N ILE A 82 16.52 15.59 -12.63
CA ILE A 82 15.37 15.78 -13.54
C ILE A 82 14.68 17.13 -13.31
N ASN A 83 14.44 17.49 -12.04
CA ASN A 83 13.82 18.76 -11.64
C ASN A 83 14.54 19.33 -10.42
N PRO A 84 15.41 20.34 -10.58
CA PRO A 84 16.15 20.94 -9.47
C PRO A 84 15.29 21.56 -8.36
N ASN A 85 14.02 21.88 -8.65
CA ASN A 85 13.10 22.46 -7.67
C ASN A 85 12.44 21.42 -6.76
N VAL A 86 12.62 20.12 -7.00
CA VAL A 86 12.05 19.07 -6.15
C VAL A 86 12.80 18.98 -4.82
N HIS A 87 12.05 19.02 -3.72
CA HIS A 87 12.53 18.71 -2.39
C HIS A 87 12.53 17.19 -2.19
N SER A 88 13.51 16.52 -2.81
CA SER A 88 13.68 15.07 -2.66
C SER A 88 14.74 14.69 -1.63
N ARG A 89 14.44 13.69 -0.78
CA ARG A 89 15.35 13.11 0.21
C ARG A 89 15.41 11.59 0.06
N GLY A 90 16.59 11.01 0.25
CA GLY A 90 16.79 9.56 0.30
C GLY A 90 17.27 9.14 1.67
N ILE A 91 16.65 8.13 2.26
CA ILE A 91 16.96 7.63 3.60
C ILE A 91 17.25 6.14 3.52
N LYS A 92 18.48 5.77 3.90
CA LYS A 92 18.87 4.38 4.02
C LYS A 92 18.36 3.81 5.33
N LEU A 93 17.21 3.14 5.30
CA LEU A 93 16.55 2.59 6.49
C LEU A 93 16.04 1.19 6.21
N ARG A 94 16.34 0.26 7.12
CA ARG A 94 15.77 -1.08 7.13
C ARG A 94 14.45 -1.06 7.89
N ILE A 95 13.38 -1.54 7.27
CA ILE A 95 12.09 -1.70 7.93
C ILE A 95 12.09 -3.04 8.68
N PRO A 96 11.88 -3.06 10.01
CA PRO A 96 11.75 -4.30 10.76
C PRO A 96 10.54 -5.11 10.31
N MET A 97 10.70 -6.44 10.28
CA MET A 97 9.69 -7.39 9.80
C MET A 97 9.26 -8.31 10.93
N PRO A 98 7.94 -8.59 11.10
CA PRO A 98 7.44 -9.59 12.03
C PRO A 98 8.10 -10.96 11.84
N GLY A 99 8.35 -11.68 12.93
CA GLY A 99 8.90 -13.03 12.91
C GLY A 99 10.40 -13.13 12.61
N HIS A 100 11.12 -12.00 12.52
CA HIS A 100 12.57 -11.93 12.38
C HIS A 100 13.18 -11.38 13.68
N PRO A 101 13.75 -12.25 14.54
CA PRO A 101 14.19 -11.87 15.88
C PRO A 101 15.15 -10.68 15.89
N VAL A 102 14.94 -9.77 16.83
CA VAL A 102 15.66 -8.49 16.97
C VAL A 102 17.17 -8.69 17.25
N GLY A 103 17.57 -9.86 17.79
CA GLY A 103 18.97 -10.24 17.99
C GLY A 103 19.78 -9.18 18.79
N PRO A 104 21.11 -9.09 18.57
CA PRO A 104 21.95 -8.08 19.23
C PRO A 104 21.72 -6.64 18.72
N PHE A 105 20.88 -6.44 17.70
CA PHE A 105 20.67 -5.15 17.02
C PHE A 105 19.48 -4.35 17.58
N LYS A 106 19.12 -4.58 18.85
CA LYS A 106 17.92 -4.00 19.47
C LYS A 106 17.88 -2.47 19.40
N GLU A 107 18.99 -1.80 19.70
CA GLU A 107 19.05 -0.33 19.66
C GLU A 107 19.00 0.24 18.23
N GLU A 108 19.54 -0.46 17.25
CA GLU A 108 19.42 -0.06 15.84
C GLU A 108 17.97 -0.19 15.34
N ILE A 109 17.30 -1.27 15.73
CA ILE A 109 15.89 -1.51 15.39
C ILE A 109 14.99 -0.46 16.05
N LYS A 110 15.23 -0.08 17.31
CA LYS A 110 14.48 1.00 17.96
C LYS A 110 14.61 2.32 17.20
N LYS A 111 15.83 2.72 16.87
CA LYS A 111 16.09 3.94 16.07
C LYS A 111 15.43 3.87 14.69
N ALA A 112 15.43 2.69 14.07
CA ALA A 112 14.76 2.47 12.80
C ALA A 112 13.24 2.65 12.90
N ILE A 113 12.62 2.14 13.97
CA ILE A 113 11.20 2.30 14.26
C ILE A 113 10.87 3.77 14.49
N GLU A 114 11.59 4.45 15.38
CA GLU A 114 11.38 5.87 15.67
C GLU A 114 11.53 6.74 14.42
N MET A 115 12.54 6.46 13.59
CA MET A 115 12.74 7.14 12.31
C MET A 115 11.56 6.89 11.35
N LEU A 116 11.09 5.65 11.23
CA LEU A 116 9.97 5.31 10.37
C LEU A 116 8.67 5.99 10.85
N GLU A 117 8.41 6.01 12.16
CA GLU A 117 7.27 6.70 12.75
C GLU A 117 7.29 8.19 12.47
N GLY A 118 8.45 8.84 12.65
CA GLY A 118 8.62 10.26 12.34
C GLY A 118 8.40 10.55 10.86
N LEU A 119 8.91 9.70 9.97
CA LEU A 119 8.69 9.85 8.53
C LEU A 119 7.21 9.69 8.16
N ILE A 120 6.50 8.72 8.72
CA ILE A 120 5.06 8.55 8.46
C ILE A 120 4.26 9.73 9.03
N GLU A 121 4.66 10.29 10.17
CA GLU A 121 4.04 11.48 10.73
C GLU A 121 4.23 12.72 9.83
N ASP A 122 5.45 12.95 9.37
CA ASP A 122 5.83 14.14 8.60
C ASP A 122 5.23 14.22 7.19
N HIS A 123 4.71 13.09 6.67
CA HIS A 123 4.21 12.98 5.31
C HIS A 123 2.68 12.80 5.26
N SER A 124 2.06 13.28 4.19
CA SER A 124 0.61 13.28 4.00
C SER A 124 0.12 12.02 3.29
N ALA A 125 0.91 11.49 2.35
CA ALA A 125 0.61 10.30 1.59
C ALA A 125 1.78 9.31 1.65
N ILE A 126 1.48 8.06 2.02
CA ILE A 126 2.46 7.00 2.20
C ILE A 126 2.28 5.94 1.11
N PHE A 127 3.30 5.71 0.31
CA PHE A 127 3.32 4.65 -0.69
C PHE A 127 4.05 3.42 -0.15
N LEU A 128 3.36 2.29 -0.06
CA LEU A 128 3.96 1.00 0.26
C LEU A 128 4.36 0.30 -1.03
N LEU A 129 5.65 0.36 -1.36
CA LEU A 129 6.26 -0.12 -2.60
C LEU A 129 7.34 -1.18 -2.30
N LEU A 130 7.13 -1.88 -1.18
CA LEU A 130 8.05 -2.87 -0.61
C LEU A 130 7.90 -4.21 -1.31
N ASP A 131 8.95 -5.01 -1.20
CA ASP A 131 9.15 -6.24 -1.96
C ASP A 131 8.69 -7.52 -1.25
N SER A 132 8.18 -7.40 -0.03
CA SER A 132 7.61 -8.50 0.73
C SER A 132 6.35 -8.10 1.49
N ARG A 133 5.54 -9.09 1.88
CA ARG A 133 4.37 -8.90 2.73
C ARG A 133 4.75 -8.42 4.13
N GLU A 134 5.75 -9.03 4.73
CA GLU A 134 6.17 -8.80 6.12
C GLU A 134 6.67 -7.37 6.32
N SER A 135 7.43 -6.85 5.35
CA SER A 135 7.94 -5.47 5.38
C SER A 135 6.83 -4.41 5.32
N ARG A 136 5.63 -4.75 4.82
CA ARG A 136 4.48 -3.83 4.78
C ARG A 136 3.73 -3.74 6.09
N TRP A 137 3.89 -4.69 7.00
CA TRP A 137 3.09 -4.75 8.22
C TRP A 137 3.29 -3.51 9.09
N LEU A 138 4.55 -3.21 9.45
CA LEU A 138 4.87 -2.13 10.38
C LEU A 138 4.42 -0.76 9.84
N PRO A 139 4.73 -0.37 8.58
CA PRO A 139 4.20 0.86 8.01
C PRO A 139 2.67 0.91 7.94
N THR A 140 2.02 -0.21 7.63
CA THR A 140 0.54 -0.27 7.56
C THR A 140 -0.08 -0.01 8.92
N MET A 141 0.44 -0.64 9.96
CA MET A 141 -0.05 -0.48 11.32
C MET A 141 0.16 0.94 11.85
N ILE A 142 1.37 1.50 11.69
CA ILE A 142 1.67 2.87 12.12
C ILE A 142 0.77 3.87 11.38
N ALA A 143 0.64 3.73 10.06
CA ALA A 143 -0.17 4.63 9.26
C ALA A 143 -1.67 4.54 9.60
N ALA A 144 -2.18 3.34 9.89
CA ALA A 144 -3.55 3.15 10.34
C ALA A 144 -3.79 3.83 11.70
N ALA A 145 -2.85 3.70 12.65
CA ALA A 145 -2.95 4.33 13.96
C ALA A 145 -2.83 5.86 13.92
N LYS A 146 -2.09 6.40 12.94
CA LYS A 146 -1.86 7.84 12.72
C LYS A 146 -2.79 8.47 11.68
N GLU A 147 -3.83 7.75 11.25
CA GLU A 147 -4.85 8.22 10.30
C GLU A 147 -4.25 8.72 8.95
N LYS A 148 -3.16 8.10 8.48
CA LYS A 148 -2.46 8.52 7.25
C LYS A 148 -3.08 7.88 6.00
N LEU A 149 -3.07 8.63 4.90
CA LEU A 149 -3.44 8.10 3.59
C LEU A 149 -2.34 7.16 3.08
N VAL A 150 -2.69 5.89 2.85
CA VAL A 150 -1.76 4.87 2.36
C VAL A 150 -2.19 4.35 1.01
N LEU A 151 -1.25 4.30 0.07
CA LEU A 151 -1.38 3.69 -1.25
C LEU A 151 -0.42 2.50 -1.31
N ASN A 152 -0.96 1.29 -1.35
CA ASN A 152 -0.17 0.07 -1.48
C ASN A 152 -0.12 -0.37 -2.94
N ALA A 153 1.08 -0.67 -3.45
CA ALA A 153 1.25 -1.30 -4.75
C ALA A 153 2.11 -2.57 -4.64
N ALA A 154 1.62 -3.65 -5.25
CA ALA A 154 2.19 -4.99 -5.21
C ALA A 154 2.30 -5.56 -6.62
N LEU A 155 3.34 -6.34 -6.88
CA LEU A 155 3.55 -6.99 -8.18
C LEU A 155 3.68 -8.50 -8.00
N GLY A 156 2.99 -9.23 -8.88
CA GLY A 156 3.21 -10.64 -9.16
C GLY A 156 3.87 -10.77 -10.54
N PHE A 157 4.03 -12.00 -11.02
CA PHE A 157 4.66 -12.23 -12.32
C PHE A 157 3.88 -11.57 -13.48
N ASP A 158 2.57 -11.81 -13.55
CA ASP A 158 1.65 -11.34 -14.58
C ASP A 158 0.45 -10.56 -14.02
N SER A 159 0.42 -10.30 -12.72
CA SER A 159 -0.63 -9.54 -12.03
C SER A 159 -0.07 -8.41 -11.15
N PHE A 160 -0.89 -7.40 -10.89
CA PHE A 160 -0.58 -6.33 -9.93
C PHE A 160 -1.78 -6.04 -9.04
N LEU A 161 -1.51 -5.44 -7.89
CA LEU A 161 -2.51 -4.84 -7.01
C LEU A 161 -2.09 -3.41 -6.70
N VAL A 162 -3.01 -2.45 -6.88
CA VAL A 162 -2.90 -1.09 -6.36
C VAL A 162 -4.12 -0.85 -5.48
N MET A 163 -3.94 -0.40 -4.24
CA MET A 163 -5.08 -0.12 -3.36
C MET A 163 -4.80 1.03 -2.42
N ARG A 164 -5.86 1.71 -1.99
CA ARG A 164 -5.80 2.67 -0.88
C ARG A 164 -6.29 2.01 0.40
N HIS A 165 -5.60 2.21 1.52
CA HIS A 165 -6.11 1.75 2.80
C HIS A 165 -7.21 2.68 3.31
N GLY A 166 -8.10 2.16 4.16
CA GLY A 166 -9.07 3.00 4.84
C GLY A 166 -8.44 3.91 5.88
N VAL A 167 -8.85 5.17 5.87
CA VAL A 167 -8.43 6.18 6.87
C VAL A 167 -9.47 6.19 7.99
N ARG A 168 -9.10 5.70 9.17
CA ARG A 168 -9.98 5.76 10.35
C ARG A 168 -9.89 7.17 10.91
N SER A 169 -11.01 7.89 10.99
CA SER A 169 -11.04 9.20 11.65
C SER A 169 -12.24 9.29 12.55
N GLU A 170 -12.01 9.61 13.82
CA GLU A 170 -13.06 9.77 14.84
C GLU A 170 -13.98 10.98 14.55
N LYS A 171 -13.53 11.92 13.71
CA LYS A 171 -14.25 13.16 13.37
C LYS A 171 -15.46 12.96 12.47
N PHE A 172 -15.56 11.80 11.81
CA PHE A 172 -16.65 11.48 10.89
C PHE A 172 -17.35 10.21 11.36
N PRO A 173 -18.28 10.31 12.32
CA PRO A 173 -18.99 9.16 12.85
C PRO A 173 -19.77 8.44 11.75
N GLU A 174 -19.69 7.11 11.78
CA GLU A 174 -20.17 6.24 10.72
C GLU A 174 -21.70 6.22 10.60
N ASN A 175 -22.20 6.16 9.38
CA ASN A 175 -23.56 5.71 9.09
C ASN A 175 -23.51 4.25 8.59
N LYS A 176 -23.82 3.30 9.48
CA LYS A 176 -23.71 1.85 9.22
C LYS A 176 -24.76 1.31 8.25
N ASP A 177 -25.80 2.10 7.93
CA ASP A 177 -26.92 1.66 7.09
C ASP A 177 -26.71 1.88 5.58
N SER A 178 -25.59 2.48 5.17
CA SER A 178 -25.28 2.68 3.76
C SER A 178 -24.62 1.44 3.13
N LYS A 179 -25.16 0.99 1.99
CA LYS A 179 -24.53 0.00 1.10
C LYS A 179 -23.19 0.50 0.51
N ILE A 180 -22.91 1.80 0.60
CA ILE A 180 -21.68 2.40 0.07
C ILE A 180 -20.57 2.26 1.12
N LEU A 181 -19.47 1.63 0.72
CA LEU A 181 -18.32 1.45 1.58
C LEU A 181 -17.51 2.75 1.68
N THR A 182 -17.66 3.46 2.79
CA THR A 182 -16.96 4.73 3.06
C THR A 182 -15.45 4.52 3.19
N GLY A 183 -14.66 5.58 2.96
CA GLY A 183 -13.20 5.52 3.13
C GLY A 183 -12.78 5.09 4.54
N SER A 184 -13.58 5.43 5.55
CA SER A 184 -13.38 5.01 6.94
C SER A 184 -13.61 3.52 7.20
N ARG A 185 -14.24 2.79 6.28
CA ARG A 185 -14.53 1.35 6.39
C ARG A 185 -13.67 0.49 5.46
N LEU A 186 -12.84 1.08 4.60
CA LEU A 186 -12.03 0.30 3.67
C LEU A 186 -10.98 -0.55 4.41
N GLY A 187 -10.77 -1.77 3.92
CA GLY A 187 -9.72 -2.66 4.39
C GLY A 187 -8.32 -2.11 4.12
N CYS A 188 -7.33 -2.67 4.81
CA CYS A 188 -5.94 -2.52 4.41
C CYS A 188 -5.48 -3.75 3.62
N TYR A 189 -4.22 -3.76 3.17
CA TYR A 189 -3.60 -4.89 2.50
C TYR A 189 -3.84 -6.24 3.24
N PHE A 190 -3.73 -6.24 4.57
CA PHE A 190 -3.86 -7.42 5.43
C PHE A 190 -5.31 -7.81 5.76
N CYS A 191 -6.33 -7.03 5.37
CA CYS A 191 -7.74 -7.42 5.62
C CYS A 191 -8.22 -8.52 4.67
N ASN A 192 -7.59 -8.64 3.50
CA ASN A 192 -8.00 -9.57 2.45
C ASN A 192 -7.22 -10.88 2.49
N ASP A 193 -6.57 -11.14 3.63
CA ASP A 193 -5.56 -12.16 3.81
C ASP A 193 -6.07 -13.30 4.69
N VAL A 194 -7.37 -13.58 4.57
CA VAL A 194 -7.90 -14.90 4.85
C VAL A 194 -7.76 -15.65 3.53
N THR A 195 -6.59 -16.20 3.26
CA THR A 195 -6.44 -17.07 2.09
C THR A 195 -7.42 -18.21 2.24
N ALA A 196 -8.53 -18.16 1.48
CA ALA A 196 -9.44 -19.27 1.35
C ALA A 196 -8.63 -20.53 0.95
N PRO A 197 -8.87 -21.69 1.56
CA PRO A 197 -8.24 -22.94 1.15
C PRO A 197 -8.90 -23.36 -0.18
N GLY A 198 -8.39 -22.84 -1.29
CA GLY A 198 -8.95 -23.15 -2.61
C GLY A 198 -8.19 -22.45 -3.72
N ASP A 199 -7.26 -23.19 -4.32
CA ASP A 199 -6.62 -22.95 -5.62
C ASP A 199 -6.04 -21.55 -5.91
N SER A 200 -4.73 -21.42 -5.70
CA SER A 200 -3.83 -20.97 -6.78
C SER A 200 -2.39 -20.92 -6.29
N SER A 201 -1.62 -21.95 -6.65
CA SER A 201 -0.15 -21.90 -6.67
C SER A 201 0.40 -20.70 -7.47
N LYS A 202 -0.41 -20.08 -8.34
CA LYS A 202 -0.09 -18.84 -9.08
C LYS A 202 -0.31 -17.55 -8.28
N SER A 203 -1.30 -17.46 -7.37
CA SER A 203 -1.56 -16.22 -6.61
C SER A 203 -0.65 -16.03 -5.41
N ARG A 204 0.05 -17.10 -4.98
CA ARG A 204 1.16 -16.99 -4.01
C ARG A 204 2.35 -16.16 -4.52
N THR A 205 2.38 -15.81 -5.81
CA THR A 205 3.50 -15.04 -6.39
C THR A 205 3.43 -13.53 -6.14
N LEU A 206 2.29 -13.00 -5.73
CA LEU A 206 2.15 -11.59 -5.38
C LEU A 206 3.05 -11.30 -4.17
N ASP A 207 4.04 -10.42 -4.34
CA ASP A 207 5.05 -10.04 -3.33
C ASP A 207 6.08 -11.10 -2.91
N GLN A 208 6.24 -12.22 -3.63
CA GLN A 208 7.31 -13.18 -3.33
C GLN A 208 8.51 -13.14 -4.29
N GLN A 209 8.38 -12.52 -5.48
CA GLN A 209 9.44 -12.52 -6.50
C GLN A 209 9.50 -11.19 -7.29
N CYS A 210 9.76 -10.07 -6.59
CA CYS A 210 9.75 -8.72 -7.18
C CYS A 210 10.72 -8.49 -8.35
N THR A 211 11.71 -9.37 -8.57
CA THR A 211 12.63 -9.31 -9.72
C THR A 211 12.16 -10.07 -10.95
N VAL A 212 11.18 -10.97 -10.80
CA VAL A 212 10.66 -11.81 -11.89
C VAL A 212 9.23 -11.36 -12.17
N THR A 213 9.10 -10.17 -12.77
CA THR A 213 7.81 -9.60 -13.17
C THR A 213 7.88 -9.16 -14.62
N ARG A 214 6.75 -9.21 -15.35
CA ARG A 214 6.70 -8.63 -16.71
C ARG A 214 7.04 -7.13 -16.63
N PRO A 215 8.02 -6.62 -17.41
CA PRO A 215 8.57 -5.27 -17.19
C PRO A 215 7.54 -4.12 -17.17
N GLY A 216 6.51 -4.20 -18.02
CA GLY A 216 5.46 -3.18 -18.12
C GLY A 216 4.59 -3.01 -16.86
N MET A 217 4.57 -4.02 -15.97
CA MET A 217 3.70 -4.04 -14.79
C MET A 217 3.96 -2.89 -13.83
N SER A 218 5.24 -2.59 -13.65
CA SER A 218 5.66 -1.50 -12.77
C SER A 218 5.24 -0.12 -13.26
N SER A 219 5.20 0.07 -14.58
CA SER A 219 4.76 1.31 -15.20
C SER A 219 3.26 1.47 -15.04
N ILE A 220 2.50 0.39 -15.28
CA ILE A 220 1.04 0.37 -15.11
C ILE A 220 0.66 0.59 -13.64
N ALA A 221 1.16 -0.25 -12.73
CA ALA A 221 0.83 -0.16 -11.30
C ALA A 221 1.31 1.15 -10.68
N GLY A 222 2.52 1.63 -11.04
CA GLY A 222 3.05 2.90 -10.55
C GLY A 222 2.25 4.10 -11.05
N GLY A 223 1.82 4.10 -12.31
CA GLY A 223 0.92 5.12 -12.86
C GLY A 223 -0.43 5.13 -12.15
N LEU A 224 -1.07 3.96 -12.05
CA LEU A 224 -2.37 3.81 -11.38
C LEU A 224 -2.33 4.24 -9.90
N ALA A 225 -1.24 3.94 -9.18
CA ALA A 225 -1.08 4.37 -7.79
C ALA A 225 -1.02 5.90 -7.65
N VAL A 226 -0.37 6.59 -8.59
CA VAL A 226 -0.29 8.05 -8.60
C VAL A 226 -1.60 8.68 -9.06
N GLU A 227 -2.23 8.17 -10.11
CA GLU A 227 -3.56 8.64 -10.56
C GLU A 227 -4.60 8.48 -9.46
N LEU A 228 -4.58 7.36 -8.73
CA LEU A 228 -5.46 7.15 -7.59
C LEU A 228 -5.20 8.18 -6.48
N LEU A 229 -3.94 8.48 -6.13
CA LEU A 229 -3.63 9.55 -5.18
C LEU A 229 -4.18 10.89 -5.65
N VAL A 230 -3.88 11.30 -6.88
CA VAL A 230 -4.28 12.61 -7.42
C VAL A 230 -5.80 12.72 -7.42
N SER A 231 -6.51 11.68 -7.85
CA SER A 231 -7.98 11.64 -7.82
C SER A 231 -8.53 11.73 -6.39
N ILE A 232 -7.91 11.06 -5.41
CA ILE A 232 -8.29 11.18 -3.99
C ILE A 232 -8.14 12.63 -3.53
N LEU A 233 -7.02 13.29 -3.84
CA LEU A 233 -6.77 14.68 -3.42
C LEU A 233 -7.78 15.68 -4.02
N GLN A 234 -8.37 15.38 -5.18
CA GLN A 234 -9.41 16.23 -5.77
C GLN A 234 -10.79 16.02 -5.13
N HIS A 235 -11.00 14.93 -4.39
CA HIS A 235 -12.29 14.66 -3.76
C HIS A 235 -12.41 15.44 -2.43
N PRO A 236 -13.57 16.06 -2.12
CA PRO A 236 -13.75 16.84 -0.89
C PRO A 236 -13.45 16.07 0.40
N LEU A 237 -13.79 14.77 0.43
CA LEU A 237 -13.52 13.87 1.55
C LEU A 237 -12.11 13.25 1.55
N GLN A 238 -11.31 13.46 0.50
CA GLN A 238 -9.96 12.92 0.35
C GLN A 238 -9.90 11.42 0.73
N GLY A 239 -9.04 11.03 1.68
CA GLY A 239 -8.88 9.63 2.11
C GLY A 239 -10.16 8.97 2.65
N LEU A 240 -11.14 9.76 3.07
CA LEU A 240 -12.45 9.29 3.55
C LEU A 240 -13.48 9.10 2.43
N ALA A 241 -13.14 9.43 1.18
CA ALA A 241 -14.02 9.24 0.04
C ALA A 241 -14.48 7.77 -0.07
N PRO A 242 -15.75 7.52 -0.42
CA PRO A 242 -16.27 6.17 -0.58
C PRO A 242 -15.56 5.43 -1.71
N ALA A 243 -15.49 4.11 -1.61
CA ALA A 243 -15.03 3.28 -2.72
C ALA A 243 -16.14 3.16 -3.77
N GLU A 244 -15.77 3.41 -5.01
CA GLU A 244 -16.68 3.33 -6.14
C GLU A 244 -16.03 2.59 -7.31
N SER A 245 -16.81 1.72 -7.95
CA SER A 245 -16.41 0.95 -9.13
C SER A 245 -17.30 1.23 -10.33
N ASP A 246 -18.48 1.82 -10.13
CA ASP A 246 -19.43 2.14 -11.18
C ASP A 246 -19.08 3.49 -11.85
N PRO A 247 -18.74 3.49 -13.16
CA PRO A 247 -18.48 4.70 -13.93
C PRO A 247 -19.66 5.66 -14.04
N ASP A 248 -20.88 5.28 -13.62
CA ASP A 248 -22.09 6.11 -13.62
C ASP A 248 -22.49 6.60 -12.23
N ALA A 249 -21.77 6.20 -11.18
CA ALA A 249 -22.03 6.64 -9.83
C ALA A 249 -21.96 8.16 -9.62
N ILE A 250 -22.76 8.67 -8.67
CA ILE A 250 -22.83 10.10 -8.35
C ILE A 250 -21.62 10.55 -7.51
N ALA A 251 -21.10 9.67 -6.65
CA ALA A 251 -20.03 9.98 -5.69
C ALA A 251 -18.62 9.84 -6.30
N LYS A 252 -18.33 10.61 -7.35
CA LYS A 252 -17.03 10.62 -8.03
C LYS A 252 -16.15 11.80 -7.62
N SER A 253 -14.85 11.62 -7.81
CA SER A 253 -13.91 12.72 -7.84
C SER A 253 -14.01 13.49 -9.16
N LEU A 254 -13.41 14.67 -9.21
CA LEU A 254 -13.24 15.46 -10.43
C LEU A 254 -12.58 14.65 -11.57
N LEU A 255 -11.70 13.70 -11.23
CA LEU A 255 -10.96 12.87 -12.18
C LEU A 255 -11.58 11.48 -12.40
N GLY A 256 -12.80 11.24 -11.90
CA GLY A 256 -13.52 9.98 -12.07
C GLY A 256 -13.75 9.20 -10.78
N ILE A 257 -13.96 7.89 -10.91
CA ILE A 257 -14.23 6.99 -9.78
C ILE A 257 -13.02 6.83 -8.86
N LEU A 258 -13.29 6.48 -7.60
CA LEU A 258 -12.29 6.23 -6.57
C LEU A 258 -12.36 4.78 -6.08
N PRO A 259 -11.74 3.83 -6.79
CA PRO A 259 -11.76 2.45 -6.37
C PRO A 259 -11.04 2.26 -5.03
N HIS A 260 -11.43 1.22 -4.30
CA HIS A 260 -10.67 0.75 -3.14
C HIS A 260 -9.38 0.06 -3.59
N SER A 261 -9.51 -0.91 -4.50
CA SER A 261 -8.40 -1.65 -5.07
C SER A 261 -8.57 -1.83 -6.57
N ILE A 262 -7.44 -1.93 -7.27
CA ILE A 262 -7.31 -2.12 -8.70
C ILE A 262 -6.41 -3.34 -8.88
N ARG A 263 -6.96 -4.44 -9.40
CA ARG A 263 -6.22 -5.66 -9.70
C ARG A 263 -6.17 -5.85 -11.20
N GLY A 264 -4.97 -5.93 -11.75
CA GLY A 264 -4.77 -6.13 -13.19
C GLY A 264 -4.12 -7.48 -13.48
N PHE A 265 -4.51 -8.10 -14.59
CA PHE A 265 -3.99 -9.38 -15.07
C PHE A 265 -3.56 -9.26 -16.53
N MET A 266 -2.27 -9.45 -16.81
CA MET A 266 -1.70 -9.28 -18.16
C MET A 266 -1.82 -10.51 -19.05
N SER A 267 -2.24 -11.64 -18.49
CA SER A 267 -2.57 -12.84 -19.26
C SER A 267 -3.86 -12.63 -20.08
N HIS A 268 -4.81 -11.85 -19.54
CA HIS A 268 -6.12 -11.62 -20.15
C HIS A 268 -6.45 -10.14 -20.39
N TYR A 269 -5.50 -9.23 -20.10
CA TYR A 269 -5.67 -7.78 -20.21
C TYR A 269 -6.89 -7.23 -19.46
N GLN A 270 -7.19 -7.82 -18.30
CA GLN A 270 -8.35 -7.47 -17.49
C GLN A 270 -7.96 -6.67 -16.25
N VAL A 271 -8.80 -5.71 -15.88
CA VAL A 271 -8.74 -5.00 -14.60
C VAL A 271 -10.04 -5.23 -13.84
N VAL A 272 -9.94 -5.52 -12.55
CA VAL A 272 -11.08 -5.64 -11.63
C VAL A 272 -10.91 -4.69 -10.45
N LEU A 273 -12.02 -4.14 -9.95
CA LEU A 273 -12.04 -3.09 -8.92
C LEU A 273 -12.69 -3.52 -7.60
N PRO A 274 -12.22 -4.58 -6.92
CA PRO A 274 -12.90 -5.05 -5.72
C PRO A 274 -12.77 -4.05 -4.57
N ALA A 275 -13.85 -3.88 -3.82
CA ALA A 275 -13.89 -3.14 -2.56
C ALA A 275 -14.08 -4.13 -1.41
N THR A 276 -13.36 -3.91 -0.31
CA THR A 276 -13.41 -4.81 0.85
C THR A 276 -13.42 -4.01 2.13
N GLU A 277 -14.25 -4.45 3.06
CA GLU A 277 -14.40 -3.82 4.36
C GLU A 277 -13.24 -4.18 5.29
N ALA A 278 -12.99 -3.30 6.24
CA ALA A 278 -12.05 -3.50 7.33
C ALA A 278 -12.39 -4.76 8.12
N PHE A 279 -11.49 -5.74 8.06
CA PHE A 279 -11.64 -6.95 8.84
C PHE A 279 -11.38 -6.68 10.33
N GLN A 280 -12.34 -7.05 11.18
CA GLN A 280 -12.28 -6.78 12.63
C GLN A 280 -11.08 -7.44 13.32
N CYS A 281 -10.66 -8.62 12.84
CA CYS A 281 -9.50 -9.37 13.35
C CYS A 281 -8.24 -9.14 12.51
N CYS A 282 -8.14 -8.04 11.77
CA CYS A 282 -6.95 -7.75 10.97
C CYS A 282 -5.71 -7.51 11.86
N VAL A 283 -4.60 -8.18 11.53
CA VAL A 283 -3.30 -8.07 12.22
C VAL A 283 -2.59 -6.72 12.08
N ALA A 284 -3.12 -5.81 11.25
CA ALA A 284 -2.50 -4.52 10.99
C ALA A 284 -3.41 -3.33 11.33
N CYS A 285 -4.66 -3.31 10.86
CA CYS A 285 -5.55 -2.15 11.00
C CYS A 285 -6.76 -2.36 11.92
N SER A 286 -6.83 -3.47 12.67
CA SER A 286 -7.91 -3.67 13.65
C SER A 286 -7.83 -2.64 14.78
N SER A 287 -8.96 -2.39 15.42
CA SER A 287 -9.01 -1.54 16.63
C SER A 287 -8.17 -2.14 17.75
N LYS A 288 -8.13 -3.47 17.90
CA LYS A 288 -7.26 -4.17 18.87
C LYS A 288 -5.78 -3.82 18.67
N VAL A 289 -5.28 -3.98 17.44
CA VAL A 289 -3.87 -3.69 17.10
C VAL A 289 -3.54 -2.21 17.25
N THR A 290 -4.37 -1.33 16.71
CA THR A 290 -4.11 0.12 16.76
C THR A 290 -4.19 0.67 18.18
N ASN A 291 -5.09 0.17 19.03
CA ASN A 291 -5.16 0.55 20.45
C ASN A 291 -3.97 0.00 21.24
N GLU A 292 -3.55 -1.24 21.00
CA GLU A 292 -2.39 -1.82 21.66
C GLU A 292 -1.10 -1.04 21.32
N TYR A 293 -0.93 -0.66 20.05
CA TYR A 293 0.15 0.23 19.63
C TYR A 293 0.06 1.61 20.29
N LYS A 294 -1.12 2.25 20.35
CA LYS A 294 -1.29 3.54 21.03
C LYS A 294 -0.96 3.46 22.53
N ASN A 295 -1.20 2.31 23.17
CA ASN A 295 -0.98 2.10 24.61
C ASN A 295 0.48 1.74 24.95
N GLN A 296 1.12 0.87 24.16
CA GLN A 296 2.45 0.32 24.47
C GLN A 296 3.57 0.83 23.56
N GLY A 297 3.24 1.49 22.46
CA GLY A 297 4.18 2.06 21.49
C GLY A 297 5.23 1.06 21.02
N LEU A 298 6.50 1.44 21.18
CA LEU A 298 7.66 0.64 20.80
C LEU A 298 7.67 -0.77 21.42
N ASN A 299 7.16 -0.93 22.66
CA ASN A 299 7.16 -2.25 23.31
C ASN A 299 6.23 -3.24 22.60
N PHE A 300 5.09 -2.77 22.08
CA PHE A 300 4.19 -3.59 21.28
C PHE A 300 4.86 -4.03 19.97
N ILE A 301 5.51 -3.08 19.27
CA ILE A 301 6.19 -3.36 18.02
C ILE A 301 7.30 -4.41 18.22
N LEU A 302 8.11 -4.27 19.27
CA LEU A 302 9.18 -5.23 19.56
C LEU A 302 8.63 -6.64 19.85
N LYS A 303 7.55 -6.76 20.62
CA LYS A 303 6.87 -8.06 20.85
C LYS A 303 6.38 -8.69 19.55
N ALA A 304 5.77 -7.89 18.68
CA ALA A 304 5.27 -8.33 17.38
C ALA A 304 6.38 -8.73 16.39
N ILE A 305 7.58 -8.15 16.53
CA ILE A 305 8.75 -8.55 15.73
C ILE A 305 9.36 -9.85 16.25
N ASP A 306 9.44 -10.01 17.58
CA ASP A 306 10.10 -11.16 18.22
C ASP A 306 9.24 -12.44 18.21
N SER A 307 7.91 -12.34 18.11
CA SER A 307 6.99 -13.50 18.07
C SER A 307 6.23 -13.57 16.75
N LYS A 308 6.03 -14.79 16.24
CA LYS A 308 5.23 -15.02 15.02
C LYS A 308 3.73 -15.11 15.34
N GLU A 309 3.41 -15.58 16.53
CA GLU A 309 2.06 -15.93 16.98
C GLU A 309 1.37 -14.76 17.69
N TYR A 310 2.12 -13.83 18.28
CA TYR A 310 1.58 -12.75 19.11
C TYR A 310 0.49 -11.91 18.42
N LEU A 311 0.67 -11.60 17.13
CA LEU A 311 -0.33 -10.83 16.37
C LEU A 311 -1.60 -11.63 16.11
N GLU A 312 -1.48 -12.94 15.88
CA GLU A 312 -2.62 -13.83 15.64
C GLU A 312 -3.43 -14.03 16.92
N GLU A 313 -2.75 -14.21 18.05
CA GLU A 313 -3.34 -14.30 19.39
C GLU A 313 -4.07 -13.01 19.76
N LEU A 314 -3.43 -11.84 19.60
CA LEU A 314 -4.04 -10.54 19.88
C LEU A 314 -5.30 -10.30 19.05
N CYS A 315 -5.32 -10.80 17.81
CA CYS A 315 -6.45 -10.61 16.91
C CYS A 315 -7.53 -11.70 17.03
N ASP A 316 -7.34 -12.70 17.91
CA ASP A 316 -8.21 -13.89 18.03
C ASP A 316 -8.38 -14.66 16.71
N LEU A 317 -7.35 -14.67 15.84
CA LEU A 317 -7.45 -15.36 14.54
C LEU A 317 -7.56 -16.89 14.70
N GLN A 318 -6.92 -17.46 15.73
CA GLN A 318 -6.97 -18.90 16.00
C GLN A 318 -8.41 -19.39 16.27
N LYS A 319 -9.19 -18.62 17.04
CA LYS A 319 -10.60 -18.96 17.32
C LYS A 319 -11.46 -18.94 16.08
N LEU A 320 -11.19 -18.01 15.15
CA LEU A 320 -11.92 -17.89 13.89
C LEU A 320 -11.61 -19.02 12.90
N LEU A 321 -10.45 -19.65 13.02
CA LEU A 321 -10.08 -20.85 12.25
C LEU A 321 -10.66 -22.14 12.85
N GLU A 322 -10.95 -22.15 14.15
CA GLU A 322 -11.56 -23.27 14.88
C GLU A 322 -13.09 -23.26 14.80
N GLU A 323 -13.71 -22.10 14.53
CA GLU A 323 -15.14 -22.03 14.23
C GLU A 323 -15.40 -22.65 12.85
N PRO A 324 -16.17 -23.75 12.75
CA PRO A 324 -16.54 -24.30 11.46
C PRO A 324 -17.38 -23.26 10.74
N VAL A 325 -16.91 -22.82 9.57
CA VAL A 325 -17.70 -22.00 8.65
C VAL A 325 -18.93 -22.82 8.25
N MET A 326 -20.02 -22.68 8.99
CA MET A 326 -21.37 -23.05 8.60
C MET A 326 -21.82 -22.11 7.47
N SER A 327 -21.10 -22.13 6.35
CA SER A 327 -21.67 -21.76 5.06
C SER A 327 -21.89 -23.07 4.35
N GLU A 328 -23.16 -23.47 4.24
CA GLU A 328 -23.59 -24.58 3.40
C GLU A 328 -22.86 -24.49 2.05
N VAL A 329 -21.91 -25.40 1.84
CA VAL A 329 -21.47 -25.73 0.48
C VAL A 329 -22.68 -26.42 -0.13
N VAL A 330 -23.56 -25.64 -0.76
CA VAL A 330 -24.59 -26.18 -1.63
C VAL A 330 -23.85 -26.70 -2.86
N GLU A 331 -23.37 -27.93 -2.76
CA GLU A 331 -23.09 -28.73 -3.94
C GLU A 331 -24.42 -28.87 -4.69
N TYR A 332 -24.58 -28.14 -5.78
CA TYR A 332 -25.58 -28.48 -6.78
C TYR A 332 -25.18 -29.85 -7.34
N SER A 333 -25.77 -30.92 -6.79
CA SER A 333 -25.72 -32.23 -7.40
C SER A 333 -26.38 -32.12 -8.77
N ASP A 334 -25.61 -32.35 -9.83
CA ASP A 334 -26.11 -32.56 -11.19
C ASP A 334 -27.05 -33.77 -11.19
N SER A 335 -28.34 -33.53 -10.98
CA SER A 335 -29.40 -34.48 -11.27
C SER A 335 -30.13 -34.03 -12.54
N GLY A 336 -29.63 -34.47 -13.68
CA GLY A 336 -30.33 -34.48 -14.97
C GLY A 336 -30.05 -35.83 -15.63
N SER A 337 -30.83 -36.85 -15.28
CA SER A 337 -32.01 -37.31 -16.03
C SER A 337 -31.64 -38.26 -17.18
N GLU A 338 -31.62 -39.56 -16.83
CA GLU A 338 -32.02 -40.61 -17.77
C GLU A 338 -33.50 -40.40 -18.14
N GLY A 339 -33.79 -40.51 -19.44
CA GLY A 339 -35.11 -40.46 -20.04
C GLY A 339 -35.02 -40.73 -21.53
#